data_AF-A0A966TKN5-F1
#
_entry.id   AF-A0A966TKN5-F1
#
_cell.length_a   1.000
_cell.length_b   1.000
_cell.length_c   1.000
_cell.angle_alpha   90.00
_cell.angle_beta   90.00
_cell.angle_gamma   90.00
#
_symmetry.space_group_name_H-M   'P 1'
#
loop_
_entity.id
_entity.type
_entity.pdbx_description
1 polymer ?
#
loop_
_entity_poly.entity_id
_entity_poly.type
_entity_poly.pdbx_seq_one_letter_code
_entity_poly.pdbx_strand_id
1 'polypeptide(L)'
;MPMPKFKNATFAVLLTLKLSVSYAEEQKDKFILVEEGTLPAQSKNAGQHVSSFFISPTEVTWNEWKIVQRYALGKGYDLQSVGSAGPEEGNYLEQPVRVVSWFDAVKWCNAKSEKEGLKPVYKVGEKIFKNGENLPEIDASADGYRLPTPTEWEWAARGGNKSKGFRFSGSNNPEEVAWYRQKSQNQGAKRARNL
;
A
#
# COMPACT_ATOMS: atom_id res chain seq x y z
N MET A 1 7.28 3.32 -15.12
CA MET A 1 6.37 2.24 -15.63
C MET A 1 4.97 2.71 -15.33
N PRO A 2 4.06 2.89 -16.31
CA PRO A 2 2.70 3.26 -15.97
C PRO A 2 2.06 2.12 -15.19
N MET A 3 1.39 2.42 -14.07
CA MET A 3 0.52 1.42 -13.44
C MET A 3 -0.48 0.97 -14.51
N PRO A 4 -0.56 -0.33 -14.82
CA PRO A 4 -1.45 -0.76 -15.89
C PRO A 4 -2.88 -0.55 -15.39
N LYS A 5 -3.73 0.01 -16.27
CA LYS A 5 -5.17 0.14 -16.02
C LYS A 5 -5.76 -1.27 -15.96
N PHE A 6 -5.73 -1.91 -14.79
CA PHE A 6 -6.33 -3.21 -14.57
C PHE A 6 -7.70 -3.01 -13.94
N LYS A 7 -8.75 -3.26 -14.73
CA LYS A 7 -10.13 -3.25 -14.26
C LYS A 7 -10.42 -4.33 -13.22
N ASN A 8 -9.54 -5.33 -13.00
CA ASN A 8 -9.70 -6.43 -12.05
C ASN A 8 -8.35 -7.03 -11.58
N ALA A 9 -7.41 -6.22 -11.06
CA ALA A 9 -6.20 -6.77 -10.45
C ALA A 9 -6.39 -6.97 -8.94
N THR A 10 -5.93 -8.11 -8.43
CA THR A 10 -5.71 -8.31 -7.00
C THR A 10 -4.63 -7.36 -6.54
N PHE A 11 -5.00 -6.24 -5.91
CA PHE A 11 -4.04 -5.28 -5.38
C PHE A 11 -3.63 -5.68 -3.95
N ALA A 12 -2.32 -5.68 -3.71
CA ALA A 12 -1.75 -5.54 -2.38
C ALA A 12 -1.86 -4.06 -1.98
N VAL A 13 -2.48 -3.76 -0.84
CA VAL A 13 -2.63 -2.40 -0.34
C VAL A 13 -1.46 -2.11 0.61
N LEU A 14 -0.57 -1.20 0.22
CA LEU A 14 0.40 -0.58 1.13
C LEU A 14 -0.06 0.84 1.41
N LEU A 15 0.12 1.27 2.65
CA LEU A 15 -0.26 2.61 3.08
C LEU A 15 0.97 3.46 3.30
N THR A 16 0.85 4.72 2.93
CA THR A 16 1.79 5.77 3.26
C THR A 16 1.09 6.86 4.05
N LEU A 17 1.86 7.56 4.88
CA LEU A 17 1.43 8.72 5.65
C LEU A 17 2.45 9.82 5.52
N LYS A 18 1.98 11.06 5.52
CA LYS A 18 2.81 12.24 5.69
C LYS A 18 2.62 12.71 7.14
N LEU A 19 3.44 12.20 8.04
CA LEU A 19 3.29 12.49 9.46
C LEU A 19 3.94 13.81 9.84
N SER A 20 3.28 14.57 10.71
CA SER A 20 3.95 15.58 11.54
C SER A 20 4.92 14.86 12.49
N VAL A 21 6.04 15.51 12.82
CA VAL A 21 7.13 14.92 13.64
C VAL A 21 6.60 14.33 14.96
N SER A 22 5.59 14.97 15.57
CA SER A 22 4.98 14.52 16.82
C SER A 22 4.13 13.24 16.68
N TYR A 23 3.40 13.05 15.57
CA TYR A 23 2.60 11.83 15.35
C TYR A 23 3.47 10.66 14.86
N ALA A 24 4.60 10.95 14.21
CA ALA A 24 5.58 9.96 13.81
C ALA A 24 6.24 9.23 15.00
N GLU A 25 6.39 9.90 16.14
CA GLU A 25 6.92 9.28 17.36
C GLU A 25 5.95 8.27 17.98
N GLU A 26 4.64 8.53 17.90
CA GLU A 26 3.59 7.67 18.49
C GLU A 26 3.24 6.43 17.64
N GLN A 27 3.44 6.49 16.32
CA GLN A 27 3.18 5.38 15.39
C GLN A 27 4.45 4.69 14.86
N LYS A 28 5.62 4.97 15.46
CA LYS A 28 6.93 4.51 15.00
C LYS A 28 7.07 2.99 14.88
N ASP A 29 6.32 2.25 15.68
CA ASP A 29 6.31 0.78 15.64
C ASP A 29 5.47 0.20 14.49
N LYS A 30 4.65 1.02 13.81
CA LYS A 30 3.74 0.60 12.74
C LYS A 30 4.17 1.01 11.34
N PHE A 31 5.10 1.95 11.21
CA PHE A 31 5.54 2.50 9.93
C PHE A 31 7.05 2.65 9.85
N ILE A 32 7.60 2.42 8.66
CA ILE A 32 9.02 2.60 8.39
C ILE A 32 9.21 3.96 7.72
N LEU A 33 10.16 4.76 8.24
CA LEU A 33 10.64 5.96 7.56
C LEU A 33 11.50 5.56 6.37
N VAL A 34 11.07 5.95 5.18
CA VAL A 34 11.86 5.91 3.96
C VAL A 34 12.43 7.31 3.75
N GLU A 35 13.74 7.43 3.91
CA GLU A 35 14.45 8.69 3.68
C GLU A 35 14.40 9.09 2.21
N GLU A 36 14.42 10.40 1.99
CA GLU A 36 14.47 10.99 0.68
C GLU A 36 15.67 10.52 -0.15
N GLY A 37 15.54 10.63 -1.46
CA GLY A 37 16.60 10.33 -2.40
C GLY A 37 16.19 10.55 -3.84
N THR A 38 16.88 9.89 -4.76
CA THR A 38 16.66 10.02 -6.20
C THR A 38 16.69 8.66 -6.84
N LEU A 39 15.72 8.40 -7.73
CA LEU A 39 15.64 7.10 -8.39
C LEU A 39 16.87 6.83 -9.28
N PRO A 40 17.42 5.59 -9.22
CA PRO A 40 18.67 5.26 -9.89
C PRO A 40 18.48 5.13 -11.41
N ALA A 41 19.58 5.14 -12.17
CA ALA A 41 19.59 5.11 -13.64
C ALA A 41 18.83 3.92 -14.25
N GLN A 42 18.74 2.79 -13.53
CA GLN A 42 18.03 1.59 -13.98
C GLN A 42 16.50 1.70 -13.78
N SER A 43 16.01 2.75 -13.12
CA SER A 43 14.59 3.05 -13.02
C SER A 43 14.05 3.61 -14.33
N LYS A 44 12.79 3.31 -14.64
CA LYS A 44 12.08 4.01 -15.73
C LYS A 44 11.82 5.49 -15.40
N ASN A 45 11.92 5.86 -14.12
CA ASN A 45 11.75 7.23 -13.63
C ASN A 45 13.09 7.75 -13.06
N ALA A 46 14.22 7.36 -13.67
CA ALA A 46 15.56 7.75 -13.23
C ALA A 46 15.70 9.27 -13.08
N GLY A 47 16.41 9.72 -12.04
CA GLY A 47 16.63 11.14 -11.76
C GLY A 47 15.45 11.83 -11.07
N GLN A 48 14.30 11.17 -10.91
CA GLN A 48 13.18 11.74 -10.17
C GLN A 48 13.47 11.71 -8.66
N HIS A 49 13.36 12.87 -8.03
CA HIS A 49 13.48 13.02 -6.58
C HIS A 49 12.27 12.41 -5.87
N VAL A 50 12.52 11.76 -4.74
CA VAL A 50 11.52 11.20 -3.83
C VAL A 50 11.79 11.80 -2.46
N SER A 51 10.87 12.61 -1.95
CA SER A 51 10.98 13.17 -0.60
C SER A 51 10.72 12.10 0.46
N SER A 52 11.15 12.33 1.71
CA SER A 52 10.96 11.38 2.81
C SER A 52 9.47 11.11 3.08
N PHE A 53 9.13 9.86 3.36
CA PHE A 53 7.75 9.44 3.68
C PHE A 53 7.75 8.21 4.58
N PHE A 54 6.60 7.96 5.21
CA PHE A 54 6.38 6.73 5.96
C PHE A 54 5.61 5.72 5.11
N ILE A 55 5.97 4.44 5.19
CA ILE A 55 5.27 3.34 4.54
C ILE A 55 5.04 2.19 5.51
N SER A 56 3.92 1.49 5.38
CA SER A 56 3.65 0.29 6.18
C SER A 56 4.70 -0.79 5.88
N PRO A 57 5.21 -1.50 6.91
CA PRO A 57 6.23 -2.55 6.72
C PRO A 57 5.68 -3.77 5.98
N THR A 58 4.37 -3.99 6.04
CA THR A 58 3.64 -5.07 5.39
C THR A 58 2.44 -4.53 4.63
N GLU A 59 1.86 -5.35 3.75
CA GLU A 59 0.53 -5.07 3.21
C GLU A 59 -0.52 -4.97 4.33
N VAL A 60 -1.58 -4.20 4.07
CA VAL A 60 -2.78 -4.15 4.91
C VAL A 60 -3.37 -5.55 5.01
N THR A 61 -3.52 -6.02 6.24
CA THR A 61 -4.04 -7.38 6.49
C THR A 61 -5.54 -7.44 6.31
N TRP A 62 -6.07 -8.64 6.11
CA TRP A 62 -7.51 -8.86 6.03
C TRP A 62 -8.23 -8.42 7.31
N ASN A 63 -7.60 -8.62 8.47
CA ASN A 63 -8.14 -8.19 9.75
C ASN A 63 -8.26 -6.67 9.83
N GLU A 64 -7.17 -5.96 9.52
CA GLU A 64 -7.12 -4.50 9.53
C GLU A 64 -8.15 -3.91 8.56
N TRP A 65 -8.21 -4.47 7.34
CA TRP A 65 -9.17 -4.06 6.33
C TRP A 65 -10.61 -4.08 6.85
N LYS A 66 -11.04 -5.19 7.45
CA LYS A 66 -12.39 -5.37 8.01
C LYS A 66 -12.70 -4.39 9.13
N ILE A 67 -11.75 -4.11 10.01
CA ILE A 67 -11.95 -3.19 11.14
C ILE A 67 -12.27 -1.79 10.62
N VAL A 68 -11.49 -1.29 9.67
CA VAL A 68 -11.70 0.04 9.09
C VAL A 68 -12.92 0.05 8.17
N GLN A 69 -13.19 -1.01 7.40
CA GLN A 69 -14.39 -1.10 6.57
C GLN A 69 -15.67 -1.00 7.40
N ARG A 70 -15.76 -1.68 8.56
CA ARG A 70 -16.91 -1.56 9.47
C ARG A 70 -17.12 -0.12 9.96
N TYR A 71 -16.03 0.56 10.31
CA TYR A 71 -16.07 1.99 10.67
C TYR A 71 -16.56 2.84 9.48
N ALA A 72 -16.01 2.59 8.29
CA ALA A 72 -16.31 3.35 7.08
C ALA A 72 -17.78 3.27 6.69
N LEU A 73 -18.40 2.08 6.77
CA LEU A 73 -19.83 1.90 6.50
C LEU A 73 -20.69 2.73 7.47
N GLY A 74 -20.33 2.79 8.75
CA GLY A 74 -20.97 3.67 9.74
C GLY A 74 -20.74 5.17 9.52
N LYS A 75 -19.82 5.55 8.63
CA LYS A 75 -19.47 6.94 8.29
C LYS A 75 -19.87 7.35 6.87
N GLY A 76 -20.65 6.52 6.18
CA GLY A 76 -21.22 6.82 4.85
C GLY A 76 -20.23 6.68 3.69
N TYR A 77 -19.21 5.83 3.83
CA TYR A 77 -18.36 5.40 2.70
C TYR A 77 -18.97 4.21 1.97
N ASP A 78 -18.90 4.20 0.63
CA ASP A 78 -19.31 3.07 -0.21
C ASP A 78 -18.12 2.17 -0.61
N LEU A 79 -17.68 1.32 0.31
CA LEU A 79 -16.75 0.26 -0.08
C LEU A 79 -17.53 -0.86 -0.78
N GLN A 80 -17.40 -0.93 -2.11
CA GLN A 80 -18.18 -1.84 -2.94
C GLN A 80 -17.64 -3.26 -2.90
N SER A 81 -16.31 -3.43 -2.86
CA SER A 81 -15.71 -4.72 -2.61
C SER A 81 -15.57 -4.99 -1.12
N VAL A 82 -16.04 -6.16 -0.69
CA VAL A 82 -15.77 -6.66 0.66
C VAL A 82 -14.27 -6.97 0.87
N GLY A 83 -13.52 -7.24 -0.20
CA GLY A 83 -12.18 -7.82 -0.15
C GLY A 83 -12.20 -9.28 0.29
N SER A 84 -11.06 -9.95 0.20
CA SER A 84 -10.91 -11.33 0.70
C SER A 84 -9.48 -11.63 1.15
N ALA A 85 -9.33 -12.64 1.99
CA ALA A 85 -8.03 -13.18 2.36
C ALA A 85 -7.47 -14.15 1.30
N GLY A 86 -6.31 -14.73 1.59
CA GLY A 86 -5.80 -15.97 1.02
C GLY A 86 -6.77 -17.15 1.11
N PRO A 87 -6.38 -18.32 0.57
CA PRO A 87 -6.91 -19.57 1.11
C PRO A 87 -6.84 -19.57 2.64
N GLU A 88 -7.86 -20.10 3.31
CA GLU A 88 -7.95 -20.20 4.77
C GLU A 88 -6.97 -21.23 5.34
N GLU A 89 -5.68 -20.98 5.13
CA GLU A 89 -4.56 -21.73 5.67
C GLU A 89 -3.75 -20.86 6.63
N GLY A 90 -3.41 -21.42 7.79
CA GLY A 90 -2.67 -20.68 8.82
C GLY A 90 -3.44 -19.48 9.37
N ASN A 91 -2.72 -18.41 9.75
CA ASN A 91 -3.34 -17.20 10.28
C ASN A 91 -3.90 -16.32 9.15
N TYR A 92 -5.03 -16.73 8.57
CA TYR A 92 -5.66 -16.08 7.42
C TYR A 92 -6.05 -14.60 7.64
N LEU A 93 -6.21 -14.19 8.90
CA LEU A 93 -6.52 -12.81 9.28
C LEU A 93 -5.33 -11.86 9.07
N GLU A 94 -4.12 -12.37 9.23
CA GLU A 94 -2.87 -11.62 9.05
C GLU A 94 -2.33 -11.68 7.62
N GLN A 95 -3.05 -12.38 6.73
CA GLN A 95 -2.72 -12.36 5.31
C GLN A 95 -3.14 -11.02 4.69
N PRO A 96 -2.44 -10.56 3.63
CA PRO A 96 -2.83 -9.37 2.90
C PRO A 96 -4.27 -9.44 2.40
N VAL A 97 -5.00 -8.33 2.51
CA VAL A 97 -6.29 -8.20 1.82
C VAL A 97 -6.08 -8.25 0.31
N ARG A 98 -7.00 -8.90 -0.37
CA ARG A 98 -7.00 -9.12 -1.82
C ARG A 98 -8.37 -8.75 -2.40
N VAL A 99 -8.43 -8.64 -3.71
CA VAL A 99 -9.68 -8.40 -4.47
C VAL A 99 -10.37 -7.09 -4.02
N VAL A 100 -9.59 -6.03 -3.91
CA VAL A 100 -10.08 -4.68 -3.60
C VAL A 100 -9.87 -3.78 -4.81
N SER A 101 -10.83 -2.90 -5.10
CA SER A 101 -10.66 -1.92 -6.18
C SER A 101 -9.75 -0.78 -5.71
N TRP A 102 -9.20 -0.04 -6.66
CA TRP A 102 -8.43 1.16 -6.34
C TRP A 102 -9.31 2.21 -5.62
N PHE A 103 -10.56 2.37 -6.05
CA PHE A 103 -11.51 3.29 -5.41
C PHE A 103 -11.84 2.88 -3.98
N ASP A 104 -12.01 1.58 -3.71
CA ASP A 104 -12.20 1.10 -2.33
C ASP A 104 -10.96 1.36 -1.49
N ALA A 105 -9.75 1.14 -2.03
CA ALA A 105 -8.50 1.37 -1.30
C ALA A 105 -8.32 2.85 -0.90
N VAL A 106 -8.64 3.80 -1.79
CA VAL A 106 -8.53 5.23 -1.45
C VAL A 106 -9.61 5.69 -0.47
N LYS A 107 -10.85 5.18 -0.59
CA LYS A 107 -11.92 5.42 0.41
C LYS A 107 -11.55 4.83 1.76
N TRP A 108 -10.97 3.65 1.77
CA TRP A 108 -10.47 2.98 2.97
C TRP A 108 -9.36 3.80 3.64
N CYS A 109 -8.43 4.37 2.87
CA CYS A 109 -7.39 5.28 3.39
C CYS A 109 -8.02 6.50 4.08
N ASN A 110 -9.01 7.14 3.45
CA ASN A 110 -9.75 8.24 4.06
C ASN A 110 -10.46 7.82 5.35
N ALA A 111 -11.16 6.68 5.33
CA ALA A 111 -11.86 6.16 6.50
C ALA A 111 -10.89 5.82 7.65
N LYS A 112 -9.72 5.23 7.36
CA LYS A 112 -8.68 4.99 8.37
C LYS A 112 -8.17 6.30 8.94
N SER A 113 -7.96 7.31 8.10
CA SER A 113 -7.54 8.64 8.53
C SER A 113 -8.55 9.22 9.51
N GLU A 114 -9.84 9.26 9.15
CA GLU A 114 -10.90 9.76 10.05
C GLU A 114 -11.00 8.92 11.35
N LYS A 115 -10.82 7.59 11.26
CA LYS A 115 -10.88 6.70 12.41
C LYS A 115 -9.79 7.00 13.43
N GLU A 116 -8.64 7.45 12.98
CA GLU A 116 -7.46 7.77 13.80
C GLU A 116 -7.30 9.28 14.06
N GLY A 117 -8.28 10.10 13.68
CA GLY A 117 -8.27 11.55 13.94
C GLY A 117 -7.39 12.36 12.99
N LEU A 118 -6.97 11.78 11.86
CA LEU A 118 -6.18 12.43 10.83
C LEU A 118 -7.06 13.05 9.74
N LYS A 119 -6.55 14.07 9.04
CA LYS A 119 -7.24 14.70 7.92
C LYS A 119 -7.21 13.77 6.68
N PRO A 120 -8.37 13.41 6.10
CA PRO A 120 -8.42 12.57 4.90
C PRO A 120 -7.70 13.19 3.70
N VAL A 121 -7.05 12.36 2.90
CA VAL A 121 -6.20 12.80 1.78
C VAL A 121 -6.98 12.97 0.49
N TYR A 122 -7.91 12.04 0.18
CA TYR A 122 -8.58 12.01 -1.12
C TYR A 122 -9.88 12.83 -1.09
N LYS A 123 -10.07 13.73 -2.06
CA LYS A 123 -11.25 14.60 -2.17
C LYS A 123 -11.72 14.78 -3.61
N VAL A 124 -12.95 15.25 -3.78
CA VAL A 124 -13.49 15.73 -5.07
C VAL A 124 -14.02 17.13 -4.84
N GLY A 125 -13.37 18.12 -5.43
CA GLY A 125 -13.56 19.52 -5.01
C GLY A 125 -13.23 19.70 -3.53
N GLU A 126 -14.16 20.26 -2.76
CA GLU A 126 -14.00 20.49 -1.31
C GLU A 126 -14.49 19.33 -0.44
N LYS A 127 -15.02 18.26 -1.04
CA LYS A 127 -15.64 17.15 -0.30
C LYS A 127 -14.70 15.95 -0.19
N ILE A 128 -14.61 15.37 1.00
CA ILE A 128 -13.91 14.11 1.24
C ILE A 128 -14.48 13.04 0.30
N PHE A 129 -13.60 12.32 -0.37
CA PHE A 129 -13.99 11.25 -1.28
C PHE A 129 -14.44 10.03 -0.47
N LYS A 130 -15.77 9.90 -0.35
CA LYS A 130 -16.44 8.79 0.34
C LYS A 130 -17.21 7.87 -0.60
N ASN A 131 -17.64 8.41 -1.75
CA ASN A 131 -18.63 7.78 -2.62
C ASN A 131 -18.27 7.81 -4.11
N GLY A 132 -18.62 6.73 -4.83
CA GLY A 132 -18.50 6.63 -6.29
C GLY A 132 -17.10 6.30 -6.81
N GLU A 133 -16.89 6.58 -8.10
CA GLU A 133 -15.67 6.25 -8.86
C GLU A 133 -15.11 7.44 -9.65
N ASN A 134 -15.46 8.66 -9.25
CA ASN A 134 -14.79 9.84 -9.78
C ASN A 134 -13.33 9.83 -9.31
N LEU A 135 -12.40 10.16 -10.20
CA LEU A 135 -10.98 10.27 -9.84
C LEU A 135 -10.81 11.34 -8.75
N PRO A 136 -10.37 10.97 -7.55
CA PRO A 136 -10.16 11.94 -6.49
C PRO A 136 -8.84 12.69 -6.67
N GLU A 137 -8.81 13.90 -6.16
CA GLU A 137 -7.63 14.72 -5.98
C GLU A 137 -6.97 14.44 -4.61
N ILE A 138 -5.67 14.71 -4.52
CA ILE A 138 -4.91 14.62 -3.27
C ILE A 138 -4.88 16.00 -2.60
N ASP A 139 -5.33 16.09 -1.36
CA ASP A 139 -5.09 17.25 -0.52
C ASP A 139 -3.66 17.22 0.02
N ALA A 140 -2.78 18.05 -0.55
CA ALA A 140 -1.37 18.11 -0.14
C ALA A 140 -1.16 18.64 1.30
N SER A 141 -2.18 19.25 1.90
CA SER A 141 -2.17 19.71 3.30
C SER A 141 -2.67 18.66 4.29
N ALA A 142 -3.20 17.53 3.81
CA ALA A 142 -3.63 16.44 4.67
C ALA A 142 -2.43 15.64 5.23
N ASP A 143 -2.61 15.14 6.44
CA ASP A 143 -1.68 14.29 7.19
C ASP A 143 -2.17 12.84 7.29
N GLY A 144 -3.28 12.51 6.63
CA GLY A 144 -3.87 11.18 6.61
C GLY A 144 -3.16 10.16 5.71
N TYR A 145 -3.72 8.96 5.73
CA TYR A 145 -3.26 7.82 4.95
C TYR A 145 -3.54 8.00 3.46
N ARG A 146 -2.62 7.52 2.64
CA ARG A 146 -2.79 7.40 1.19
C ARG A 146 -2.00 6.22 0.63
N LEU A 147 -2.33 5.79 -0.57
CA LEU A 147 -1.48 4.87 -1.32
C LEU A 147 -0.14 5.54 -1.67
N PRO A 148 0.97 4.78 -1.69
CA PRO A 148 2.23 5.28 -2.22
C PRO A 148 2.06 5.67 -3.69
N THR A 149 2.73 6.73 -4.10
CA THR A 149 2.92 7.03 -5.52
C THR A 149 3.80 5.96 -6.18
N PRO A 150 3.75 5.80 -7.51
CA PRO A 150 4.60 4.83 -8.19
C PRO A 150 6.10 4.99 -7.91
N THR A 151 6.57 6.23 -7.72
CA THR A 151 7.97 6.53 -7.42
C THR A 151 8.35 6.25 -5.98
N GLU A 152 7.50 6.60 -5.01
CA GLU A 152 7.67 6.22 -3.60
C GLU A 152 7.70 4.70 -3.46
N TRP A 153 6.77 3.99 -4.10
CA TRP A 153 6.72 2.54 -4.05
C TRP A 153 8.00 1.91 -4.62
N GLU A 154 8.47 2.37 -5.78
CA GLU A 154 9.71 1.86 -6.38
C GLU A 154 10.93 2.17 -5.52
N TRP A 155 11.04 3.38 -4.97
CA TRP A 155 12.14 3.78 -4.11
C TRP A 155 12.22 2.91 -2.86
N ALA A 156 11.09 2.71 -2.17
CA ALA A 156 11.00 1.82 -1.02
C ALA A 156 11.34 0.37 -1.38
N ALA A 157 10.78 -0.16 -2.47
CA ALA A 157 11.02 -1.55 -2.91
C ALA A 157 12.48 -1.81 -3.31
N ARG A 158 13.22 -0.78 -3.73
CA ARG A 158 14.65 -0.86 -4.01
C ARG A 158 15.53 -0.79 -2.75
N GLY A 159 14.96 -0.46 -1.60
CA GLY A 159 15.66 -0.25 -0.33
C GLY A 159 16.11 1.19 -0.06
N GLY A 160 15.63 2.15 -0.85
CA GLY A 160 16.01 3.56 -0.74
C GLY A 160 17.51 3.79 -0.72
N ASN A 161 17.99 4.60 0.24
CA ASN A 161 19.42 4.86 0.45
C ASN A 161 20.23 3.61 0.84
N LYS A 162 19.57 2.55 1.31
CA LYS A 162 20.19 1.27 1.67
C LYS A 162 20.13 0.24 0.53
N SER A 163 19.79 0.69 -0.68
CA SER A 163 19.70 -0.19 -1.84
C SER A 163 21.01 -0.91 -2.10
N LYS A 164 20.92 -2.23 -2.34
CA LYS A 164 22.05 -3.07 -2.76
C LYS A 164 22.05 -3.36 -4.27
N GLY A 165 21.19 -2.67 -5.04
CA GLY A 165 21.09 -2.87 -6.50
C GLY A 165 20.48 -4.21 -6.91
N PHE A 166 19.74 -4.86 -6.02
CA PHE A 166 19.12 -6.15 -6.29
C PHE A 166 18.02 -6.08 -7.34
N ARG A 167 17.82 -7.20 -8.04
CA ARG A 167 16.75 -7.37 -9.05
C ARG A 167 15.35 -7.41 -8.41
N PHE A 168 15.23 -7.99 -7.23
CA PHE A 168 14.00 -8.03 -6.44
C PHE A 168 14.22 -7.32 -5.09
N SER A 169 13.14 -6.99 -4.39
CA SER A 169 13.23 -6.36 -3.07
C SER A 169 13.97 -7.30 -2.12
N GLY A 170 15.18 -6.92 -1.71
CA GLY A 170 16.00 -7.67 -0.75
C GLY A 170 16.91 -8.78 -1.31
N SER A 171 16.73 -9.27 -2.55
CA SER A 171 17.60 -10.30 -3.15
C SER A 171 17.59 -10.31 -4.68
N ASN A 172 18.61 -10.91 -5.29
CA ASN A 172 18.61 -11.26 -6.72
C ASN A 172 17.85 -12.57 -7.00
N ASN A 173 17.55 -13.36 -5.98
CA ASN A 173 16.80 -14.60 -6.06
C ASN A 173 15.37 -14.39 -5.50
N PRO A 174 14.31 -14.51 -6.33
CA PRO A 174 12.95 -14.25 -5.87
C PRO A 174 12.44 -15.33 -4.91
N GLU A 175 13.05 -16.52 -4.87
CA GLU A 175 12.66 -17.60 -3.95
C GLU A 175 12.99 -17.27 -2.48
N GLU A 176 13.92 -16.34 -2.23
CA GLU A 176 14.32 -15.90 -0.88
C GLU A 176 13.41 -14.81 -0.30
N VAL A 177 12.73 -14.05 -1.17
CA VAL A 177 12.13 -12.75 -0.80
C VAL A 177 10.71 -12.54 -1.29
N ALA A 178 10.16 -13.46 -2.10
CA ALA A 178 8.85 -13.29 -2.69
C ALA A 178 8.01 -14.57 -2.67
N TRP A 179 6.71 -14.39 -2.43
CA TRP A 179 5.69 -15.40 -2.68
C TRP A 179 5.10 -15.14 -4.07
N TYR A 180 5.43 -15.98 -5.04
CA TYR A 180 4.98 -15.79 -6.42
C TYR A 180 4.53 -17.10 -7.05
N ARG A 181 3.59 -16.99 -8.00
CA ARG A 181 3.20 -18.14 -8.83
C ARG A 181 4.27 -18.33 -9.89
N GLN A 182 5.08 -19.38 -9.77
CA GLN A 182 5.88 -19.86 -10.89
C GLN A 182 4.93 -20.27 -12.03
N LYS A 183 5.11 -19.70 -13.22
CA LYS A 183 4.51 -20.27 -14.44
C LYS A 183 5.30 -21.52 -14.77
N SER A 184 4.86 -22.66 -14.25
CA SER A 184 5.43 -23.95 -14.58
C SER A 184 5.02 -24.34 -16.00
N GLN A 185 5.96 -24.59 -16.90
CA GLN A 185 5.78 -25.74 -17.80
C GLN A 185 5.94 -26.96 -16.89
N ASN A 186 4.81 -27.45 -16.36
CA ASN A 186 4.67 -28.53 -15.37
C ASN A 186 5.23 -28.31 -13.95
N GLN A 187 4.31 -28.40 -12.98
CA GLN A 187 4.43 -28.61 -11.53
C GLN A 187 4.20 -27.41 -10.58
N GLY A 188 3.36 -27.70 -9.58
CA GLY A 188 2.71 -26.81 -8.59
C GLY A 188 3.61 -25.81 -7.86
N ALA A 189 2.96 -24.74 -7.40
CA ALA A 189 3.56 -23.63 -6.66
C ALA A 189 4.47 -24.11 -5.51
N LYS A 190 5.76 -23.78 -5.58
CA LYS A 190 6.71 -24.01 -4.50
C LYS A 190 6.59 -22.88 -3.47
N ARG A 191 6.34 -23.27 -2.21
CA ARG A 191 6.39 -22.40 -1.03
C ARG A 191 7.85 -22.19 -0.63
N ALA A 192 8.24 -20.95 -0.31
CA ALA A 192 9.42 -20.73 0.51
C ALA A 192 9.11 -21.33 1.90
N ARG A 193 9.91 -22.29 2.36
CA ARG A 193 9.80 -22.85 3.71
C ARG A 193 10.97 -22.34 4.56
N ASN A 194 10.61 -22.04 5.81
CA ASN A 194 11.43 -21.91 7.02
C ASN A 194 11.99 -20.51 7.33
N LEU A 195 11.31 -19.84 8.26
CA LEU A 195 11.92 -19.41 9.52
C LEU A 195 11.30 -20.26 10.64
#